data_AF-A0A6A4H2S5-F1
#
_entry.id   AF-A0A6A4H2S5-F1
#
_cell.length_a   1.000
_cell.length_b   1.000
_cell.length_c   1.000
_cell.angle_alpha   90.00
_cell.angle_beta   90.00
_cell.angle_gamma   90.00
#
_symmetry.space_group_name_H-M   'P 1'
#
loop_
_entity.id
_entity.type
_entity.pdbx_description
1 polymer ?
#
loop_
_entity_poly.entity_id
_entity_poly.type
_entity_poly.pdbx_seq_one_letter_code
_entity_poly.pdbx_strand_id
1 'polypeptide(L)'
;MRDPCAHCQLSGQGVYREGTAWPNIHAGQHIYDFLLLFGPVISWWCFPFERLIGSLQKINTNDFVGGPMELTIVKTLVQTANLRRWLHRPDCPEAVRQIKVLFDKCFILVNAPHNTGEFTERKGAFRAYAKHNGVNFSPHTTHKGNANIIYRLTCSGNPLAGQIQWIENVGNTVRLHVWRHSPLSTSLYNPFLQYPHLQAKTYSSNLSNTEDIIDLDDIVAHAARYDYSHGRSVMLNLSRQ
;
A
#
# COMPACT_ATOMS: atom_id res chain seq x y z
N MET A 1 20.34 4.22 -34.49
CA MET A 1 20.20 5.67 -34.77
C MET A 1 20.20 6.36 -33.42
N ARG A 2 21.06 7.37 -33.23
CA ARG A 2 21.68 7.78 -31.95
C ARG A 2 20.68 8.21 -30.86
N ASP A 3 20.95 7.78 -29.63
CA ASP A 3 20.35 8.28 -28.38
C ASP A 3 20.66 9.76 -28.17
N PRO A 4 19.66 10.60 -27.82
CA PRO A 4 19.89 11.93 -27.28
C PRO A 4 19.33 12.00 -25.86
N CYS A 5 19.98 11.35 -24.88
CA CYS A 5 19.66 11.58 -23.47
C CYS A 5 20.84 11.26 -22.55
N ALA A 6 21.97 11.91 -22.82
CA ALA A 6 23.12 11.93 -21.92
C ALA A 6 23.59 13.37 -21.74
N HIS A 7 22.74 14.24 -21.19
CA HIS A 7 23.12 15.44 -20.44
C HIS A 7 21.86 16.20 -20.01
N CYS A 8 21.50 16.07 -18.73
CA CYS A 8 20.84 17.14 -17.98
C CYS A 8 20.92 16.82 -16.49
N GLN A 9 22.14 16.89 -15.96
CA GLN A 9 22.36 17.13 -14.54
C GLN A 9 22.87 18.57 -14.39
N LEU A 10 22.28 19.25 -13.40
CA LEU A 10 22.68 20.51 -12.77
C LEU A 10 22.23 21.81 -13.45
N SER A 11 21.29 22.51 -12.80
CA SER A 11 21.54 23.79 -12.10
C SER A 11 20.21 24.49 -11.80
N GLY A 12 20.08 25.05 -10.60
CA GLY A 12 18.88 25.79 -10.23
C GLY A 12 18.69 25.99 -8.73
N GLN A 13 19.68 26.58 -8.06
CA GLN A 13 19.40 27.38 -6.86
C GLN A 13 18.49 28.53 -7.31
N GLY A 14 17.22 28.50 -6.93
CA GLY A 14 16.22 29.48 -7.35
C GLY A 14 15.12 29.60 -6.30
N VAL A 15 14.97 30.81 -5.79
CA VAL A 15 14.06 31.27 -4.74
C VAL A 15 12.62 30.77 -4.96
N TYR A 16 12.03 30.20 -3.90
CA TYR A 16 10.64 29.76 -3.85
C TYR A 16 9.68 30.91 -4.16
N ARG A 17 8.95 30.81 -5.27
CA ARG A 17 7.73 31.59 -5.53
C ARG A 17 6.52 30.66 -5.54
N GLU A 18 5.49 31.09 -4.81
CA GLU A 18 4.20 30.42 -4.67
C GLU A 18 3.50 30.19 -6.02
N GLY A 19 2.90 29.01 -6.17
CA GLY A 19 1.69 28.85 -6.98
C GLY A 19 1.83 28.31 -8.41
N THR A 20 3.01 27.88 -8.88
CA THR A 20 3.09 27.25 -10.22
C THR A 20 2.90 25.74 -10.10
N ALA A 21 1.74 25.23 -10.52
CA ALA A 21 1.52 23.79 -10.70
C ALA A 21 2.39 23.33 -11.89
N TRP A 22 3.49 22.66 -11.60
CA TRP A 22 4.26 21.99 -12.64
C TRP A 22 3.45 20.78 -13.10
N PRO A 23 3.16 20.63 -14.40
CA PRO A 23 2.65 19.37 -14.89
C PRO A 23 3.63 18.30 -14.44
N ASN A 24 3.12 17.23 -13.83
CA ASN A 24 3.95 16.08 -13.53
C ASN A 24 4.25 15.41 -14.88
N ILE A 25 5.23 15.96 -15.61
CA ILE A 25 5.61 15.56 -16.97
C ILE A 25 5.95 14.07 -16.98
N HIS A 26 6.44 13.53 -15.86
CA HIS A 26 6.66 12.12 -15.64
C HIS A 26 5.36 11.30 -15.66
N ALA A 27 4.29 11.74 -14.99
CA ALA A 27 2.97 11.10 -15.09
C ALA A 27 2.35 11.23 -16.49
N GLY A 28 2.62 12.33 -17.19
CA GLY A 28 2.19 12.54 -18.58
C GLY A 28 2.82 11.56 -19.57
N GLN A 29 4.06 11.12 -19.34
CA GLN A 29 4.73 10.12 -20.18
C GLN A 29 4.15 8.71 -20.03
N HIS A 30 3.45 8.43 -18.94
CA HIS A 30 2.83 7.13 -18.68
C HIS A 30 1.32 7.09 -19.01
N ILE A 31 0.76 8.17 -19.57
CA ILE A 31 -0.68 8.27 -19.84
C ILE A 31 -1.18 7.17 -20.79
N TYR A 32 -0.34 6.75 -21.75
CA TYR A 32 -0.64 5.64 -22.67
C TYR A 32 -0.75 4.30 -21.93
N ASP A 33 0.16 4.03 -20.99
CA ASP A 33 0.17 2.78 -20.22
C ASP A 33 -1.00 2.73 -19.25
N PHE A 34 -1.30 3.88 -18.63
CA PHE A 34 -2.42 4.00 -17.71
C PHE A 34 -3.77 3.90 -18.43
N LEU A 35 -3.86 4.38 -19.66
CA LEU A 35 -5.03 4.18 -20.52
C LEU A 35 -5.29 2.71 -20.85
N LEU A 36 -4.22 1.94 -21.10
CA LEU A 36 -4.31 0.50 -21.37
C LEU A 36 -4.66 -0.33 -20.13
N LEU A 37 -4.23 0.09 -18.95
CA LEU A 37 -4.38 -0.68 -17.70
C LEU A 37 -5.62 -0.31 -16.89
N PHE A 38 -5.98 0.97 -16.86
CA PHE A 38 -7.04 1.52 -16.00
C PHE A 38 -8.22 2.08 -16.79
N GLY A 39 -8.18 2.02 -18.12
CA GLY A 39 -9.19 2.58 -19.00
C GLY A 39 -9.03 4.10 -19.17
N PRO A 40 -10.06 4.80 -19.67
CA PRO A 40 -9.99 6.24 -19.94
C PRO A 40 -9.40 7.04 -18.78
N VAL A 41 -8.65 8.11 -19.07
CA VAL A 41 -7.97 8.94 -18.04
C VAL A 41 -8.90 9.38 -16.92
N ILE A 42 -10.18 9.61 -17.24
CA ILE A 42 -11.25 9.88 -16.28
C ILE A 42 -11.38 8.76 -15.25
N SER A 43 -11.44 7.49 -15.65
CA SER A 43 -11.59 6.33 -14.75
C SER A 43 -10.43 6.17 -13.78
N TRP A 44 -9.19 6.42 -14.22
CA TRP A 44 -8.02 6.41 -13.33
C TRP A 44 -8.09 7.54 -12.31
N TRP A 45 -8.37 8.78 -12.73
CA TRP A 45 -8.54 9.90 -11.79
C TRP A 45 -9.73 9.69 -10.87
N CYS A 46 -10.80 9.04 -11.32
CA CYS A 46 -11.96 8.70 -10.52
C CYS A 46 -11.62 7.72 -9.39
N PHE A 47 -10.70 6.76 -9.57
CA PHE A 47 -10.42 5.74 -8.54
C PHE A 47 -10.06 6.29 -7.14
N PRO A 48 -9.10 7.23 -6.97
CA PRO A 48 -8.86 7.84 -5.66
C PRO A 48 -10.04 8.68 -5.15
N PHE A 49 -10.80 9.32 -6.04
CA PHE A 49 -11.99 10.10 -5.66
C PHE A 49 -13.17 9.21 -5.26
N GLU A 50 -13.41 8.09 -5.92
CA GLU A 50 -14.43 7.10 -5.57
C GLU A 50 -14.15 6.51 -4.19
N ARG A 51 -12.88 6.21 -3.89
CA ARG A 51 -12.47 5.76 -2.57
C ARG A 51 -12.66 6.83 -1.49
N LEU A 52 -12.39 8.08 -1.83
CA LEU A 52 -12.61 9.23 -0.94
C LEU A 52 -14.11 9.46 -0.71
N ILE A 53 -14.91 9.48 -1.77
CA ILE A 53 -16.37 9.64 -1.74
C ILE A 53 -17.00 8.52 -0.92
N GLY A 54 -16.62 7.26 -1.15
CA GLY A 54 -17.12 6.13 -0.36
C GLY A 54 -16.70 6.18 1.11
N SER A 55 -15.61 6.85 1.45
CA SER A 55 -15.21 7.12 2.85
C SER A 55 -16.03 8.26 3.45
N LEU A 56 -16.27 9.33 2.69
CA LEU A 56 -17.09 10.47 3.09
C LEU A 56 -18.57 10.07 3.29
N GLN A 57 -19.11 9.20 2.44
CA GLN A 57 -20.48 8.70 2.53
C GLN A 57 -20.74 7.85 3.79
N LYS A 58 -19.69 7.31 4.42
CA LYS A 58 -19.80 6.54 5.68
C LYS A 58 -19.79 7.42 6.93
N ILE A 59 -19.49 8.71 6.78
CA ILE A 59 -19.57 9.66 7.90
C ILE A 59 -21.05 9.88 8.18
N ASN A 60 -21.49 9.63 9.40
CA ASN A 60 -22.88 9.88 9.78
C ASN A 60 -23.13 11.39 9.72
N THR A 61 -24.02 11.78 8.81
CA THR A 61 -24.34 13.18 8.52
C THR A 61 -25.50 13.72 9.35
N ASN A 62 -26.16 12.88 10.17
CA ASN A 62 -27.34 13.21 10.98
C ASN A 62 -28.36 14.08 10.20
N ASP A 63 -28.57 13.79 8.91
CA ASP A 63 -29.47 14.49 7.99
C ASP A 63 -29.22 16.00 7.79
N PHE A 64 -28.05 16.52 8.21
CA PHE A 64 -27.65 17.89 7.91
C PHE A 64 -27.10 17.99 6.48
N VAL A 65 -27.84 18.67 5.60
CA VAL A 65 -27.48 18.90 4.19
C VAL A 65 -27.22 20.39 3.95
N GLY A 66 -26.20 20.74 3.15
CA GLY A 66 -26.05 22.10 2.60
C GLY A 66 -24.98 22.99 3.22
N GLY A 67 -23.79 22.46 3.57
CA GLY A 67 -22.65 23.28 4.00
C GLY A 67 -22.19 23.14 5.47
N PRO A 68 -23.04 22.84 6.47
CA PRO A 68 -22.60 22.75 7.86
C PRO A 68 -21.54 21.67 8.12
N MET A 69 -21.63 20.55 7.40
CA MET A 69 -20.68 19.46 7.51
C MET A 69 -19.34 19.82 6.87
N GLU A 70 -19.37 20.38 5.67
CA GLU A 70 -18.21 20.85 4.92
C GLU A 70 -17.47 21.93 5.72
N LEU A 71 -18.21 22.86 6.32
CA LEU A 71 -17.68 23.87 7.21
C LEU A 71 -17.03 23.25 8.45
N THR A 72 -17.64 22.23 9.05
CA THR A 72 -17.10 21.53 10.22
C THR A 72 -15.82 20.77 9.86
N ILE A 73 -15.79 20.10 8.72
CA ILE A 73 -14.60 19.39 8.20
C ILE A 73 -13.46 20.39 7.99
N VAL A 74 -13.70 21.50 7.29
CA VAL A 74 -12.69 22.52 7.02
C VAL A 74 -12.20 23.16 8.33
N LYS A 75 -13.12 23.52 9.23
CA LYS A 75 -12.75 24.07 10.56
C LYS A 75 -11.88 23.09 11.34
N THR A 76 -12.28 21.81 11.39
CA THR A 76 -11.53 20.77 12.11
C THR A 76 -10.16 20.54 11.50
N LEU A 77 -10.06 20.55 10.16
CA LEU A 77 -8.80 20.41 9.43
C LEU A 77 -7.83 21.55 9.78
N VAL A 78 -8.31 22.80 9.71
CA VAL A 78 -7.50 24.00 10.01
C VAL A 78 -7.10 24.02 11.48
N GLN A 79 -8.02 23.72 12.40
CA GLN A 79 -7.72 23.63 13.83
C GLN A 79 -6.66 22.56 14.13
N THR A 80 -6.79 21.39 13.51
CA THR A 80 -5.82 20.29 13.66
C THR A 80 -4.45 20.68 13.11
N ALA A 81 -4.38 21.33 11.95
CA ALA A 81 -3.13 21.82 11.37
C ALA A 81 -2.45 22.86 12.28
N ASN A 82 -3.22 23.80 12.83
CA ASN A 82 -2.73 24.79 13.76
C ASN A 82 -2.25 24.17 15.08
N LEU A 83 -2.98 23.18 15.62
CA LEU A 83 -2.57 22.45 16.81
C LEU A 83 -1.27 21.68 16.58
N ARG A 84 -1.16 20.96 15.46
CA ARG A 84 0.09 20.27 15.08
C ARG A 84 1.25 21.25 14.97
N ARG A 85 1.03 22.39 14.32
CA ARG A 85 2.03 23.47 14.24
C ARG A 85 2.48 23.93 15.62
N TRP A 86 1.54 24.15 16.55
CA TRP A 86 1.86 24.52 17.93
C TRP A 86 2.67 23.45 18.65
N LEU A 87 2.30 22.18 18.51
CA LEU A 87 3.01 21.05 19.14
C LEU A 87 4.45 20.86 18.64
N HIS A 88 4.73 21.26 17.40
CA HIS A 88 6.07 21.17 16.81
C HIS A 88 6.96 22.40 17.06
N ARG A 89 6.42 23.46 17.66
CA ARG A 89 7.18 24.66 17.98
C ARG A 89 8.08 24.44 19.21
N PRO A 90 9.31 25.00 19.23
CA PRO A 90 10.19 24.92 20.40
C PRO A 90 9.62 25.70 21.60
N ASP A 91 8.79 26.69 21.37
CA ASP A 91 8.11 27.52 22.37
C ASP A 91 6.65 27.08 22.63
N CYS A 92 6.33 25.79 22.43
CA CYS A 92 5.00 25.25 22.70
C CYS A 92 4.62 25.44 24.18
N PRO A 93 3.47 26.08 24.50
CA PRO A 93 3.03 26.27 25.88
C PRO A 93 2.86 24.94 26.60
N GLU A 94 3.28 24.89 27.87
CA GLU A 94 3.27 23.64 28.65
C GLU A 94 1.87 23.02 28.79
N ALA A 95 0.83 23.84 28.90
CA ALA A 95 -0.56 23.37 28.90
C ALA A 95 -0.91 22.55 27.64
N VAL A 96 -0.41 22.94 26.47
CA VAL A 96 -0.66 22.24 25.20
C VAL A 96 0.16 20.95 25.12
N ARG A 97 1.38 20.94 25.67
CA ARG A 97 2.20 19.72 25.82
C ARG A 97 1.52 18.68 26.73
N GLN A 98 0.92 19.10 27.84
CA GLN A 98 0.22 18.20 28.75
C GLN A 98 -1.01 17.59 28.08
N ILE A 99 -1.76 18.38 27.30
CA ILE A 99 -2.88 17.88 26.50
C ILE A 99 -2.40 16.85 25.48
N LYS A 100 -1.23 17.04 24.85
CA LYS A 100 -0.65 16.03 23.93
C LYS A 100 -0.47 14.67 24.61
N VAL A 101 0.06 14.66 25.85
CA VAL A 101 0.25 13.41 26.60
C VAL A 101 -1.08 12.70 26.86
N LEU A 102 -2.12 13.44 27.24
CA LEU A 102 -3.46 12.89 27.42
C LEU A 102 -4.07 12.42 26.10
N PHE A 103 -3.90 13.20 25.04
CA PHE A 103 -4.38 12.88 23.70
C PHE A 103 -3.75 11.59 23.18
N ASP A 104 -2.42 11.43 23.28
CA ASP A 104 -1.71 10.23 22.87
C ASP A 104 -2.14 8.99 23.68
N LYS A 105 -2.53 9.18 24.94
CA LYS A 105 -3.09 8.11 25.80
C LYS A 105 -4.52 7.73 25.43
N CYS A 106 -5.38 8.70 25.14
CA CYS A 106 -6.78 8.47 24.78
C CYS A 106 -6.93 7.92 23.35
N PHE A 107 -6.07 8.39 22.46
CA PHE A 107 -6.02 8.00 21.05
C PHE A 107 -4.75 7.21 20.80
N ILE A 108 -4.64 6.05 21.47
CA ILE A 108 -3.58 5.08 21.21
C ILE A 108 -3.58 4.81 19.71
N LEU A 109 -2.47 5.09 19.04
CA LEU A 109 -2.29 4.65 17.66
C LEU A 109 -2.50 3.13 17.67
N VAL A 110 -3.44 2.62 16.88
CA VAL A 110 -3.77 1.18 16.75
C VAL A 110 -2.55 0.30 16.36
N ASN A 111 -1.36 0.92 16.21
CA ASN A 111 -0.08 0.29 15.90
C ASN A 111 0.97 0.38 17.02
N ALA A 112 0.66 0.94 18.20
CA ALA A 112 1.60 0.89 19.33
C ALA A 112 1.62 -0.55 19.92
N PRO A 113 2.78 -1.23 19.99
CA PRO A 113 2.84 -2.55 20.62
C PRO A 113 2.53 -2.42 22.11
N HIS A 114 1.42 -3.03 22.55
CA HIS A 114 1.10 -3.15 23.97
C HIS A 114 2.05 -4.16 24.62
N ASN A 115 2.99 -3.69 25.43
CA ASN A 115 3.68 -4.51 26.43
C ASN A 115 2.79 -4.62 27.68
N THR A 116 1.87 -5.57 27.66
CA THR A 116 1.21 -6.08 28.87
C THR A 116 1.31 -7.60 28.80
N GLY A 117 2.31 -8.12 29.50
CA GLY A 117 2.52 -9.55 29.67
C GLY A 117 1.43 -10.15 30.52
N GLU A 118 0.44 -10.75 29.86
CA GLU A 118 -0.14 -12.07 30.13
C GLU A 118 -1.34 -12.22 29.20
N PHE A 119 -1.19 -12.99 28.14
CA PHE A 119 -2.30 -13.41 27.29
C PHE A 119 -2.28 -14.92 27.21
N THR A 120 -3.31 -15.54 27.76
CA THR A 120 -3.57 -16.97 27.64
C THR A 120 -3.96 -17.26 26.19
N GLU A 121 -3.08 -17.90 25.42
CA GLU A 121 -3.35 -18.26 24.03
C GLU A 121 -4.43 -19.36 23.96
N ARG A 122 -5.61 -18.99 23.46
CA ARG A 122 -6.49 -19.90 22.74
C ARG A 122 -6.44 -19.56 21.25
N LYS A 123 -5.26 -19.65 20.64
CA LYS A 123 -5.18 -19.58 19.17
C LYS A 123 -5.60 -20.94 18.62
N GLY A 124 -6.66 -20.97 17.81
CA GLY A 124 -6.96 -22.15 17.00
C GLY A 124 -5.77 -22.48 16.09
N ALA A 125 -5.75 -23.64 15.42
CA ALA A 125 -4.62 -24.03 14.56
C ALA A 125 -4.30 -23.00 13.45
N PHE A 126 -5.27 -22.17 13.06
CA PHE A 126 -5.12 -21.13 12.03
C PHE A 126 -5.53 -19.75 12.53
N ARG A 127 -5.03 -18.69 11.86
CA ARG A 127 -5.47 -17.30 12.10
C ARG A 127 -5.81 -16.56 10.80
N ALA A 128 -6.67 -15.55 10.91
CA ALA A 128 -7.12 -14.74 9.77
C ALA A 128 -6.09 -13.69 9.32
N TYR A 129 -5.25 -13.21 10.22
CA TYR A 129 -4.30 -12.13 9.93
C TYR A 129 -2.94 -12.35 10.61
N ALA A 130 -1.87 -11.97 9.92
CA ALA A 130 -0.53 -11.87 10.49
C ALA A 130 0.09 -10.52 10.11
N LYS A 131 0.65 -9.81 11.09
CA LYS A 131 1.32 -8.52 10.86
C LYS A 131 2.83 -8.75 10.84
N HIS A 132 3.50 -8.26 9.80
CA HIS A 132 4.95 -8.33 9.67
C HIS A 132 5.47 -7.09 8.92
N ASN A 133 6.54 -6.47 9.42
CA ASN A 133 7.12 -5.22 8.89
C ASN A 133 6.11 -4.10 8.61
N GLY A 134 5.11 -3.95 9.50
CA GLY A 134 4.07 -2.93 9.37
C GLY A 134 2.97 -3.23 8.35
N VAL A 135 3.03 -4.37 7.66
CA VAL A 135 2.02 -4.84 6.70
C VAL A 135 1.17 -5.94 7.32
N ASN A 136 -0.14 -5.92 7.05
CA ASN A 136 -1.07 -6.96 7.46
C ASN A 136 -1.30 -7.94 6.30
N PHE A 137 -0.92 -9.19 6.50
CA PHE A 137 -1.13 -10.31 5.59
C PHE A 137 -2.37 -11.10 6.00
N SER A 138 -3.04 -11.71 5.04
CA SER A 138 -4.19 -12.58 5.28
C SER A 138 -4.31 -13.67 4.21
N PRO A 139 -5.02 -14.77 4.50
CA PRO A 139 -5.50 -15.71 3.49
C PRO A 139 -6.28 -15.01 2.36
N HIS A 140 -6.23 -15.55 1.15
CA HIS A 140 -7.00 -15.04 0.00
C HIS A 140 -8.51 -15.03 0.27
N THR A 141 -9.00 -16.05 0.96
CA THR A 141 -10.40 -16.18 1.38
C THR A 141 -10.84 -15.11 2.37
N THR A 142 -9.89 -14.56 3.15
CA THR A 142 -10.15 -13.52 4.14
C THR A 142 -10.09 -12.14 3.48
N HIS A 143 -9.02 -11.83 2.75
CA HIS A 143 -8.89 -10.57 2.02
C HIS A 143 -7.98 -10.72 0.80
N LYS A 144 -8.56 -10.65 -0.39
CA LYS A 144 -7.87 -10.89 -1.68
C LYS A 144 -6.63 -10.02 -1.90
N GLY A 145 -6.66 -8.76 -1.44
CA GLY A 145 -5.56 -7.82 -1.63
C GLY A 145 -4.37 -8.05 -0.70
N ASN A 146 -4.58 -8.65 0.47
CA ASN A 146 -3.53 -8.84 1.48
C ASN A 146 -2.84 -10.20 1.35
N ALA A 147 -3.27 -11.00 0.38
CA ALA A 147 -2.83 -12.37 0.19
C ALA A 147 -1.69 -12.51 -0.84
N ASN A 148 -1.45 -11.51 -1.69
CA ASN A 148 -0.44 -11.63 -2.75
C ASN A 148 0.90 -11.08 -2.25
N ILE A 149 1.94 -11.90 -2.38
CA ILE A 149 3.27 -11.60 -1.85
C ILE A 149 4.35 -11.98 -2.85
N ILE A 150 5.52 -11.35 -2.69
CA ILE A 150 6.78 -11.80 -3.28
C ILE A 150 7.65 -12.32 -2.14
N TYR A 151 8.19 -13.52 -2.28
CA TYR A 151 8.93 -14.22 -1.23
C TYR A 151 10.10 -15.00 -1.81
N ARG A 152 10.97 -15.52 -0.94
CA ARG A 152 12.16 -16.28 -1.34
C ARG A 152 12.30 -17.53 -0.47
N LEU A 153 12.43 -18.69 -1.09
CA LEU A 153 12.57 -19.97 -0.35
C LEU A 153 13.96 -20.16 0.29
N THR A 154 14.96 -19.44 -0.21
CA THR A 154 16.33 -19.47 0.29
C THR A 154 16.90 -18.07 0.25
N CYS A 155 17.78 -17.68 1.17
CA CYS A 155 18.32 -16.32 1.24
C CYS A 155 18.94 -15.83 -0.09
N SER A 156 19.50 -16.71 -0.92
CA SER A 156 20.08 -16.40 -2.24
C SER A 156 19.18 -16.77 -3.43
N GLY A 157 17.98 -17.28 -3.21
CA GLY A 157 17.06 -17.71 -4.25
C GLY A 157 16.46 -16.56 -5.07
N ASN A 158 15.90 -16.89 -6.23
CA ASN A 158 15.14 -15.92 -7.00
C ASN A 158 13.78 -15.63 -6.32
N PRO A 159 13.33 -14.37 -6.29
CA PRO A 159 12.03 -14.02 -5.74
C PRO A 159 10.90 -14.67 -6.55
N LEU A 160 9.99 -15.31 -5.83
CA LEU A 160 8.78 -15.94 -6.34
C LEU A 160 7.56 -15.10 -5.98
N ALA A 161 6.54 -15.18 -6.82
CA ALA A 161 5.23 -14.61 -6.52
C ALA A 161 4.31 -15.72 -5.99
N GLY A 162 3.53 -15.40 -4.96
CA GLY A 162 2.60 -16.36 -4.39
C GLY A 162 1.38 -15.71 -3.78
N GLN A 163 0.39 -16.55 -3.51
CA GLN A 163 -0.84 -16.19 -2.84
C GLN A 163 -1.01 -17.01 -1.57
N ILE A 164 -1.18 -16.33 -0.43
CA ILE A 164 -1.40 -16.94 0.88
C ILE A 164 -2.79 -17.60 0.88
N GLN A 165 -2.82 -18.90 1.14
CA GLN A 165 -4.05 -19.69 1.23
C GLN A 165 -4.53 -19.84 2.67
N TRP A 166 -3.62 -20.04 3.63
CA TRP A 166 -3.92 -20.01 5.06
C TRP A 166 -2.68 -19.66 5.90
N ILE A 167 -2.92 -19.28 7.15
CA ILE A 167 -1.88 -18.92 8.12
C ILE A 167 -2.01 -19.86 9.32
N GLU A 168 -1.01 -20.71 9.50
CA GLU A 168 -0.94 -21.70 10.56
C GLU A 168 -0.21 -21.14 11.80
N ASN A 169 -0.68 -21.51 12.98
CA ASN A 169 -0.03 -21.23 14.25
C ASN A 169 0.90 -22.38 14.63
N VAL A 170 2.21 -22.10 14.70
CA VAL A 170 3.22 -23.10 15.09
C VAL A 170 3.90 -22.61 16.36
N GLY A 171 3.35 -23.00 17.51
CA GLY A 171 3.76 -22.45 18.81
C GLY A 171 3.55 -20.92 18.84
N ASN A 172 4.62 -20.18 19.14
CA ASN A 172 4.57 -18.71 19.20
C ASN A 172 4.74 -18.03 17.84
N THR A 173 5.09 -18.77 16.78
CA THR A 173 5.31 -18.22 15.43
C THR A 173 4.14 -18.55 14.50
N VAL A 174 4.23 -18.09 13.26
CA VAL A 174 3.27 -18.42 12.20
C VAL A 174 3.99 -18.93 10.97
N ARG A 175 3.35 -19.86 10.27
CA ARG A 175 3.74 -20.28 8.92
C ARG A 175 2.66 -19.90 7.93
N LEU A 176 3.10 -19.49 6.74
CA LEU A 176 2.23 -19.16 5.63
C LEU A 176 2.25 -20.32 4.64
N HIS A 177 1.07 -20.79 4.28
CA HIS A 177 0.89 -21.73 3.18
C HIS A 177 0.54 -20.94 1.93
N VAL A 178 1.39 -21.05 0.92
CA VAL A 178 1.40 -20.16 -0.25
C VAL A 178 1.32 -21.00 -1.50
N TRP A 179 0.35 -20.70 -2.36
CA TRP A 179 0.33 -21.25 -3.72
C TRP A 179 1.10 -20.32 -4.64
N ARG A 180 2.07 -20.89 -5.37
CA ARG A 180 2.89 -20.14 -6.32
C ARG A 180 2.04 -19.62 -7.48
N HIS A 181 2.37 -18.44 -7.97
CA HIS A 181 1.91 -18.00 -9.27
C HIS A 181 2.68 -18.72 -10.39
N SER A 182 1.95 -19.23 -11.38
CA SER A 182 2.59 -19.84 -12.55
C SER A 182 3.32 -18.77 -13.38
N PRO A 183 4.51 -19.08 -13.92
CA PRO A 183 5.22 -18.15 -14.80
C PRO A 183 4.37 -17.81 -16.03
N LEU A 184 4.62 -16.64 -16.61
CA LEU A 184 4.00 -16.29 -17.88
C LEU A 184 4.49 -17.26 -18.98
N SER A 185 3.56 -17.74 -19.82
CA SER A 185 3.92 -18.55 -21.00
C SER A 185 4.91 -17.80 -21.89
N THR A 186 5.90 -18.50 -22.42
CA THR A 186 6.90 -17.93 -23.35
C THR A 186 6.28 -17.39 -24.65
N SER A 187 5.07 -17.84 -25.00
CA SER A 187 4.31 -17.35 -26.15
C SER A 187 3.64 -15.98 -25.93
N LEU A 188 3.61 -15.47 -24.69
CA LEU A 188 2.90 -14.25 -24.35
C LEU A 188 3.87 -13.11 -24.04
N TYR A 189 3.66 -11.97 -24.71
CA TYR A 189 4.43 -10.75 -24.47
C TYR A 189 4.13 -10.17 -23.08
N ASN A 190 5.19 -9.80 -22.35
CA ASN A 190 5.09 -9.03 -21.10
C ASN A 190 5.24 -7.53 -21.40
N PRO A 191 4.14 -6.74 -21.36
CA PRO A 191 4.17 -5.32 -21.69
C PRO A 191 4.89 -4.46 -20.64
N PHE A 192 5.18 -4.99 -19.45
CA PHE A 192 5.84 -4.25 -18.38
C PHE A 192 7.37 -4.32 -18.45
N LEU A 193 7.94 -5.14 -19.34
CA LEU A 193 9.40 -5.23 -19.51
C LEU A 193 10.04 -3.89 -19.92
N GLN A 194 9.29 -3.05 -20.64
CA GLN A 194 9.73 -1.72 -21.05
C GLN A 194 9.76 -0.70 -19.89
N TYR A 195 9.21 -1.06 -18.71
CA TYR A 195 9.14 -0.18 -17.54
C TYR A 195 9.83 -0.81 -16.32
N PRO A 196 11.17 -0.94 -16.34
CA PRO A 196 11.91 -1.58 -15.24
C PRO A 196 11.71 -0.87 -13.90
N HIS A 197 11.47 0.44 -13.90
CA HIS A 197 11.24 1.24 -12.71
C HIS A 197 9.91 0.97 -12.01
N LEU A 198 8.90 0.42 -12.72
CA LEU A 198 7.62 0.05 -12.10
C LEU A 198 7.76 -1.16 -11.17
N GLN A 199 8.86 -1.93 -11.25
CA GLN A 199 9.04 -3.18 -10.51
C GLN A 199 7.85 -4.14 -10.67
N ALA A 200 7.18 -4.04 -11.81
CA ALA A 200 6.02 -4.85 -12.16
C ALA A 200 6.48 -6.13 -12.87
N LYS A 201 5.97 -7.28 -12.44
CA LYS A 201 6.27 -8.57 -13.06
C LYS A 201 5.00 -9.30 -13.42
N THR A 202 4.95 -9.85 -14.63
CA THR A 202 3.79 -10.57 -15.14
C THR A 202 3.91 -12.06 -14.88
N TYR A 203 2.78 -12.64 -14.47
CA TYR A 203 2.57 -14.06 -14.23
C TYR A 203 1.32 -14.51 -14.97
N SER A 204 1.08 -15.82 -15.01
CA SER A 204 -0.25 -16.33 -15.33
C SER A 204 -1.23 -15.99 -14.20
N SER A 205 -2.50 -15.76 -14.55
CA SER A 205 -3.58 -15.60 -13.58
C SER A 205 -3.88 -16.86 -12.78
N ASN A 206 -3.46 -18.01 -13.28
CA ASN A 206 -3.59 -19.29 -12.61
C ASN A 206 -2.49 -19.49 -11.58
N LEU A 207 -2.88 -20.01 -10.43
CA LEU A 207 -1.96 -20.50 -9.42
C LEU A 207 -1.43 -21.87 -9.87
N SER A 208 -0.18 -22.15 -9.51
CA SER A 208 0.40 -23.47 -9.62
C SER A 208 -0.19 -24.38 -8.54
N ASN A 209 -0.22 -25.69 -8.80
CA ASN A 209 -0.56 -26.71 -7.80
C ASN A 209 0.58 -26.92 -6.77
N THR A 210 1.64 -26.12 -6.84
CA THR A 210 2.76 -26.19 -5.92
C THR A 210 2.50 -25.31 -4.70
N GLU A 211 2.46 -25.96 -3.55
CA GLU A 211 2.38 -25.32 -2.25
C GLU A 211 3.79 -25.13 -1.68
N ASP A 212 4.04 -23.92 -1.18
CA ASP A 212 5.20 -23.59 -0.37
C ASP A 212 4.76 -23.24 1.04
N ILE A 213 5.52 -23.71 2.02
CA ILE A 213 5.37 -23.34 3.42
C ILE A 213 6.54 -22.43 3.76
N ILE A 214 6.24 -21.19 4.13
CA ILE A 214 7.26 -20.16 4.39
C ILE A 214 7.02 -19.48 5.75
N ASP A 215 8.09 -18.94 6.31
CA ASP A 215 8.00 -18.07 7.48
C ASP A 215 7.76 -16.61 7.03
N LEU A 216 7.40 -15.74 7.98
CA LEU A 216 7.15 -14.32 7.68
C LEU A 216 8.41 -13.60 7.15
N ASP A 217 9.59 -13.99 7.63
CA ASP A 217 10.87 -13.39 7.25
C ASP A 217 11.29 -13.72 5.81
N ASP A 218 10.68 -14.75 5.20
CA ASP A 218 10.90 -15.11 3.79
C ASP A 218 10.17 -14.17 2.81
N ILE A 219 9.25 -13.32 3.32
CA ILE A 219 8.53 -12.35 2.52
C ILE A 219 9.45 -11.19 2.16
N VAL A 220 9.70 -11.04 0.87
CA VAL A 220 10.45 -9.91 0.31
C VAL A 220 9.56 -8.69 0.18
N ALA A 221 8.30 -8.87 -0.23
CA ALA A 221 7.36 -7.79 -0.47
C ALA A 221 5.89 -8.19 -0.37
N HIS A 222 5.05 -7.23 0.03
CA HIS A 222 3.62 -7.26 -0.27
C HIS A 222 3.40 -6.84 -1.72
N ALA A 223 2.47 -7.49 -2.43
CA ALA A 223 2.22 -7.22 -3.84
C ALA A 223 0.75 -6.88 -4.11
N ALA A 224 0.53 -5.85 -4.94
CA ALA A 224 -0.75 -5.66 -5.60
C ALA A 224 -0.83 -6.57 -6.82
N ARG A 225 -2.00 -7.18 -7.05
CA ARG A 225 -2.27 -8.01 -8.22
C ARG A 225 -3.39 -7.38 -9.05
N TYR A 226 -3.20 -7.37 -10.36
CA TYR A 226 -4.24 -7.02 -11.32
C TYR A 226 -4.28 -8.03 -12.46
N ASP A 227 -5.46 -8.57 -12.73
CA ASP A 227 -5.69 -9.54 -13.81
C ASP A 227 -6.11 -8.81 -15.07
N TYR A 228 -5.46 -9.13 -16.18
CA TYR A 228 -5.68 -8.51 -17.47
C TYR A 228 -5.74 -9.56 -18.59
N SER A 229 -5.99 -9.11 -19.82
CA SER A 229 -6.36 -9.98 -20.95
C SER A 229 -5.43 -11.18 -21.15
N HIS A 230 -6.01 -12.29 -21.63
CA HIS A 230 -5.31 -13.55 -21.95
C HIS A 230 -4.78 -14.34 -20.74
N GLY A 231 -5.48 -14.27 -19.60
CA GLY A 231 -5.11 -15.05 -18.40
C GLY A 231 -3.76 -14.64 -17.82
N ARG A 232 -3.46 -13.33 -17.88
CA ARG A 232 -2.24 -12.73 -17.38
C ARG A 232 -2.53 -11.88 -16.16
N SER A 233 -1.62 -11.88 -15.21
CA SER A 233 -1.70 -11.05 -14.02
C SER A 233 -0.40 -10.30 -13.85
N VAL A 234 -0.51 -9.00 -13.59
CA VAL A 234 0.64 -8.20 -13.20
C VAL A 234 0.69 -8.13 -11.67
N MET A 235 1.88 -8.30 -11.13
CA MET A 235 2.17 -8.04 -9.73
C MET A 235 3.07 -6.83 -9.58
N LEU A 236 2.65 -5.92 -8.72
CA LEU A 236 3.37 -4.71 -8.39
C LEU A 236 3.88 -4.80 -6.95
N ASN A 237 5.18 -4.65 -6.76
CA ASN A 237 5.80 -4.57 -5.43
C ASN A 237 5.30 -3.30 -4.69
N LEU A 238 4.73 -3.46 -3.49
CA LEU A 238 4.23 -2.37 -2.64
C LEU A 238 5.16 -2.00 -1.50
N SER A 239 6.32 -2.65 -1.41
CA SER A 239 7.31 -2.36 -0.37
C SER A 239 7.83 -0.94 -0.54
N ARG A 240 7.82 -0.17 0.54
CA ARG A 240 8.48 1.14 0.57
C ARG A 240 9.99 0.87 0.64
N GLN A 241 10.71 1.17 -0.43
CA GLN A 241 12.17 1.31 -0.40
C GLN A 241 12.57 2.52 0.42
#